data_AF-A0A173TB71-F1
#
_entry.id   AF-A0A173TB71-F1
#
_cell.length_a   1.000
_cell.length_b   1.000
_cell.length_c   1.000
_cell.angle_alpha   90.00
_cell.angle_beta   90.00
_cell.angle_gamma   90.00
#
_symmetry.space_group_name_H-M   'P 1'
#
loop_
_entity.id
_entity.type
_entity.pdbx_description
1 polymer ?
#
loop_
_entity_poly.entity_id
_entity_poly.type
_entity_poly.pdbx_seq_one_letter_code
_entity_poly.pdbx_strand_id
1 'polypeptide(L)'
;MRINQVKSPDIELIIHRCEILNANEKLEVHDFGQEVDLTLHIQKDPDYCRKTDEFNLVTCSTYRNGKAVDDTGDVHVTDGSLYRELDRIYHNCFTKAFI
;
A
#
# COMPACT_ATOMS: atom_id res chain seq x y z
N MET A 1 11.03 -8.13 12.35
CA MET A 1 10.04 -7.44 11.51
C MET A 1 9.43 -8.48 10.58
N ARG A 2 8.11 -8.66 10.57
CA ARG A 2 7.42 -9.63 9.70
C ARG A 2 7.01 -8.92 8.41
N ILE A 3 7.39 -9.48 7.27
CA ILE A 3 6.95 -9.02 5.95
C ILE A 3 5.97 -10.05 5.43
N ASN A 4 4.73 -9.62 5.18
CA ASN A 4 3.72 -10.44 4.52
C ASN A 4 3.80 -10.16 3.02
N GLN A 5 3.81 -11.20 2.19
CA GLN A 5 3.91 -11.06 0.73
C GLN A 5 2.66 -11.63 0.06
N VAL A 6 2.14 -10.90 -0.93
CA VAL A 6 1.00 -11.33 -1.75
C VAL A 6 1.31 -11.01 -3.21
N LYS A 7 0.83 -11.85 -4.13
CA LYS A 7 1.05 -11.71 -5.56
C LYS A 7 -0.27 -11.54 -6.29
N SER A 8 -0.37 -10.50 -7.11
CA SER A 8 -1.56 -10.17 -7.92
C SER A 8 -2.90 -10.17 -7.13
N PRO A 9 -2.98 -9.61 -5.90
CA PRO A 9 -4.26 -9.49 -5.20
C PRO A 9 -5.14 -8.42 -5.85
N ASP A 10 -6.46 -8.53 -5.63
CA ASP A 10 -7.36 -7.40 -5.80
C ASP A 10 -7.18 -6.37 -4.68
N ILE A 11 -7.71 -5.16 -4.91
CA ILE A 11 -7.61 -4.05 -3.94
C ILE A 11 -8.30 -4.43 -2.62
N GLU A 12 -9.41 -5.18 -2.67
CA GLU A 12 -10.17 -5.59 -1.49
C GLU A 12 -9.31 -6.47 -0.55
N LEU A 13 -8.57 -7.44 -1.11
CA LEU A 13 -7.65 -8.27 -0.33
C LEU A 13 -6.51 -7.45 0.26
N ILE A 14 -5.98 -6.46 -0.46
CA ILE A 14 -4.93 -5.57 0.09
C ILE A 14 -5.47 -4.82 1.30
N ILE A 15 -6.65 -4.21 1.20
CA ILE A 15 -7.29 -3.46 2.29
C ILE A 15 -7.52 -4.38 3.50
N HIS A 16 -8.10 -5.57 3.27
CA HIS A 16 -8.31 -6.54 4.34
C HIS A 16 -7.01 -6.94 5.04
N ARG A 17 -5.90 -7.06 4.30
CA ARG A 17 -4.58 -7.30 4.90
C ARG A 17 -4.13 -6.12 5.76
N CYS A 18 -4.35 -4.88 5.32
CA CYS A 18 -3.99 -3.67 6.09
C CYS A 18 -4.79 -3.51 7.40
N GLU A 19 -6.04 -3.97 7.44
CA GLU A 19 -6.88 -3.98 8.65
C GLU A 19 -6.31 -4.91 9.74
N ILE A 20 -5.69 -6.02 9.33
CA ILE A 20 -5.15 -7.02 10.27
C ILE A 20 -3.66 -6.83 10.60
N LEU A 21 -2.95 -5.88 9.95
CA LEU A 21 -1.58 -5.55 10.32
C LEU A 21 -1.50 -4.93 11.72
N ASN A 22 -0.45 -5.30 12.46
CA ASN A 22 -0.06 -4.64 13.71
C ASN A 22 0.97 -3.54 13.44
N ALA A 23 1.21 -2.70 14.45
CA ALA A 23 2.23 -1.67 14.39
C ALA A 23 3.58 -2.22 13.91
N ASN A 24 4.25 -1.47 13.02
CA ASN A 24 5.51 -1.85 12.38
C ASN A 24 5.46 -3.08 11.45
N GLU A 25 4.30 -3.69 11.21
CA GLU A 25 4.20 -4.74 10.21
C GLU A 25 4.14 -4.18 8.79
N LYS A 26 4.61 -4.99 7.85
CA LYS A 26 4.71 -4.63 6.43
C LYS A 26 3.95 -5.62 5.57
N LEU A 27 3.41 -5.11 4.47
CA LEU A 27 2.83 -5.88 3.39
C LEU A 27 3.54 -5.49 2.09
N GLU A 28 4.01 -6.48 1.35
CA GLU A 28 4.60 -6.30 0.04
C GLU A 28 3.71 -7.01 -0.99
N VAL A 29 3.29 -6.27 -2.00
CA VAL A 29 2.42 -6.74 -3.06
C VAL A 29 3.20 -6.70 -4.36
N HIS A 30 3.45 -7.87 -4.93
CA HIS A 30 4.07 -7.99 -6.25
C HIS A 30 3.01 -8.01 -7.34
N ASP A 31 3.44 -7.67 -8.55
CA ASP A 31 2.60 -7.74 -9.75
C ASP A 31 1.34 -6.86 -9.59
N PHE A 32 1.54 -5.65 -9.03
CA PHE A 32 0.49 -4.64 -8.85
C PHE A 32 0.44 -3.66 -10.02
N GLY A 33 -0.67 -2.94 -10.16
CA GLY A 33 -0.94 -2.04 -11.27
C GLY A 33 -1.54 -2.73 -12.48
N GLN A 34 -2.17 -1.95 -13.35
CA GLN A 34 -2.82 -2.44 -14.57
C GLN A 34 -1.82 -3.14 -15.52
N GLU A 35 -0.57 -2.67 -15.54
CA GLU A 35 0.53 -3.25 -16.34
C GLU A 35 1.28 -4.37 -15.60
N VAL A 36 0.92 -4.66 -14.34
CA VAL A 36 1.49 -5.75 -13.54
C VAL A 36 3.01 -5.59 -13.36
N ASP A 37 3.50 -4.37 -13.25
CA ASP A 37 4.92 -4.02 -13.25
C ASP A 37 5.40 -3.27 -12.01
N LEU A 38 4.53 -3.18 -11.00
CA LEU A 38 4.81 -2.52 -9.73
C LEU A 38 4.97 -3.52 -8.59
N THR A 39 5.92 -3.22 -7.71
CA THR A 39 5.92 -3.73 -6.34
C THR A 39 5.41 -2.62 -5.42
N LEU A 40 4.33 -2.90 -4.71
CA LEU A 40 3.73 -2.00 -3.74
C LEU A 40 4.17 -2.41 -2.32
N HIS A 41 4.76 -1.48 -1.59
CA HIS A 41 5.19 -1.65 -0.21
C HIS A 41 4.24 -0.85 0.67
N ILE A 42 3.61 -1.53 1.63
CA ILE A 42 2.72 -0.93 2.63
C ILE A 42 3.32 -1.13 4.01
N GLN A 43 3.39 -0.05 4.79
CA GLN A 43 3.87 -0.09 6.17
C GLN A 43 2.80 0.43 7.12
N LYS A 44 2.50 -0.35 8.16
CA LYS A 44 1.60 0.07 9.24
C LYS A 44 2.30 1.08 10.14
N ASP A 45 1.56 2.10 10.54
CA ASP A 45 2.02 3.11 11.48
C ASP A 45 2.60 2.48 12.77
N PRO A 46 3.79 2.92 13.22
CA PRO A 46 4.44 2.38 14.42
C PRO A 46 3.67 2.65 15.72
N ASP A 47 2.82 3.68 15.74
CA ASP A 47 2.02 4.08 16.90
C ASP A 47 0.61 3.45 16.87
N TYR A 48 0.31 2.61 15.87
CA TYR A 48 -0.99 1.93 15.76
C TYR A 48 -1.34 1.13 17.02
N CYS A 49 -2.46 1.49 17.65
CA CYS A 49 -2.99 0.81 18.81
C CYS A 49 -4.27 0.05 18.45
N ARG A 50 -4.17 -1.28 18.27
CA ARG A 50 -5.34 -2.15 17.96
C ARG A 50 -6.50 -2.04 18.97
N LYS A 51 -6.23 -1.64 20.21
CA LYS A 51 -7.27 -1.51 21.25
C LYS A 51 -8.12 -0.25 21.09
N THR A 52 -7.50 0.86 20.66
CA THR A 52 -8.16 2.18 20.54
C THR A 52 -8.45 2.55 19.09
N ASP A 53 -7.89 1.81 18.13
CA ASP A 53 -7.88 2.12 16.69
C ASP A 53 -7.17 3.44 16.34
N GLU A 54 -6.45 4.03 17.30
CA GLU A 54 -5.63 5.21 17.08
C GLU A 54 -4.45 4.88 16.16
N PHE A 55 -4.13 5.84 15.27
CA PHE A 55 -3.08 5.70 14.26
C PHE A 55 -3.29 4.47 13.36
N ASN A 56 -4.56 4.17 13.01
CA ASN A 56 -4.89 3.17 11.98
C ASN A 56 -4.57 3.70 10.57
N LEU A 57 -3.29 3.97 10.36
CA LEU A 57 -2.69 4.58 9.18
C LEU A 57 -1.72 3.59 8.53
N VAL A 58 -1.54 3.74 7.22
CA VAL A 58 -0.49 3.09 6.46
C VAL A 58 0.17 4.08 5.52
N THR A 59 1.44 3.85 5.20
CA THR A 59 2.09 4.47 4.05
C THR A 59 2.20 3.47 2.91
N CYS A 60 2.03 3.94 1.67
CA CYS A 60 2.17 3.14 0.46
C CYS A 60 3.27 3.73 -0.42
N SER A 61 4.28 2.94 -0.74
CA SER A 61 5.35 3.32 -1.68
C SER A 61 5.41 2.29 -2.81
N THR A 62 5.46 2.75 -4.07
CA THR A 62 5.56 1.84 -5.22
C THR A 62 6.89 1.92 -5.93
N TYR A 63 7.34 0.76 -6.41
CA TYR A 63 8.60 0.60 -7.11
C TYR A 63 8.38 -0.08 -8.45
N ARG A 64 9.02 0.45 -9.49
CA ARG A 64 9.12 -0.17 -10.82
C ARG A 64 10.59 -0.44 -11.12
N ASN A 65 10.93 -1.70 -11.41
CA ASN A 65 12.31 -2.11 -11.66
C ASN A 65 13.29 -1.62 -10.56
N GLY A 66 12.86 -1.69 -9.30
CA GLY A 66 13.65 -1.25 -8.14
C GLY A 66 13.75 0.26 -7.92
N LYS A 67 13.10 1.10 -8.74
CA LYS A 67 13.05 2.56 -8.58
C LYS A 67 11.71 3.00 -8.03
N ALA A 68 11.71 3.89 -7.05
CA ALA A 68 10.49 4.47 -6.50
C ALA A 68 9.78 5.33 -7.58
N VAL A 69 8.46 5.18 -7.70
CA VAL A 69 7.64 5.92 -8.68
C VAL A 69 6.45 6.66 -8.07
N ASP A 70 6.02 6.30 -6.85
CA ASP A 70 4.92 6.95 -6.13
C ASP A 70 5.05 6.71 -4.62
N ASP A 71 4.55 7.66 -3.83
CA ASP A 71 4.45 7.57 -2.37
C ASP A 71 3.22 8.37 -1.89
N THR A 72 2.43 7.80 -0.97
CA THR A 72 1.15 8.39 -0.53
C THR A 72 1.25 9.23 0.74
N GLY A 73 2.36 9.18 1.48
CA GLY A 73 2.35 9.56 2.90
C GLY A 73 1.34 8.74 3.71
N ASP A 74 0.88 9.27 4.85
CA ASP A 74 -0.05 8.59 5.76
C ASP A 74 -1.47 8.55 5.21
N VAL A 75 -2.04 7.35 5.18
CA VAL A 75 -3.38 7.08 4.65
C VAL A 75 -4.19 6.27 5.65
N HIS A 76 -5.41 6.73 5.95
CA HIS A 76 -6.35 5.98 6.79
C HIS A 76 -6.83 4.70 6.11
N VAL A 77 -6.83 3.62 6.89
CA VAL A 77 -7.23 2.29 6.39
C VAL A 77 -8.75 2.17 6.22
N THR A 78 -9.54 2.81 7.10
CA THR A 78 -10.98 2.52 7.25
C THR A 78 -11.93 3.58 6.67
N ASP A 79 -11.44 4.76 6.28
CA ASP A 79 -12.28 5.86 5.80
C ASP A 79 -12.43 5.90 4.26
N GLY A 80 -11.89 4.89 3.57
CA GLY A 80 -11.88 4.78 2.12
C GLY A 80 -10.72 5.54 1.43
N SER A 81 -9.87 6.24 2.17
CA SER A 81 -8.68 6.91 1.60
C SER A 81 -7.71 5.90 1.00
N LEU A 82 -7.47 4.78 1.70
CA LEU A 82 -6.61 3.72 1.19
C LEU A 82 -7.11 3.13 -0.13
N TYR A 83 -8.42 2.88 -0.26
CA TYR A 83 -9.00 2.41 -1.51
C TYR A 83 -8.71 3.38 -2.67
N ARG A 84 -8.92 4.69 -2.46
CA ARG A 84 -8.72 5.70 -3.50
C ARG A 84 -7.26 5.79 -3.94
N GLU A 85 -6.32 5.69 -3.00
CA GLU A 85 -4.90 5.69 -3.34
C GLU A 85 -4.50 4.41 -4.09
N LEU A 86 -4.97 3.23 -3.64
CA LEU A 86 -4.70 1.98 -4.35
C LEU A 86 -5.30 1.97 -5.76
N ASP A 87 -6.51 2.48 -5.93
CA ASP A 87 -7.17 2.60 -7.24
C ASP A 87 -6.44 3.61 -8.16
N ARG A 88 -6.02 4.76 -7.61
CA ARG A 88 -5.20 5.75 -8.33
C ARG A 88 -3.89 5.12 -8.81
N ILE A 89 -3.17 4.44 -7.93
CA ILE A 89 -1.90 3.79 -8.26
C ILE A 89 -2.14 2.68 -9.28
N TYR A 90 -3.18 1.87 -9.11
CA TYR A 90 -3.47 0.75 -9.99
C TYR A 90 -3.64 1.18 -11.45
N HIS A 91 -4.35 2.28 -11.68
CA HIS A 91 -4.63 2.82 -13.01
C HIS A 91 -3.58 3.82 -13.52
N ASN A 92 -2.61 4.21 -12.69
CA ASN A 92 -1.59 5.16 -13.11
C ASN A 92 -0.46 4.45 -13.88
N CYS A 93 -0.21 4.90 -15.11
CA CYS A 93 0.78 4.28 -15.97
C CYS A 93 2.23 4.57 -15.52
N PHE A 94 2.52 5.60 -14.71
CA PHE A 94 3.87 6.03 -14.25
C PHE A 94 4.96 6.15 -15.35
N THR A 95 4.62 5.97 -16.64
CA THR A 95 5.50 6.06 -17.81
C THR A 95 5.61 7.49 -18.33
N LYS A 96 4.72 8.38 -17.91
CA LYS A 96 4.80 9.82 -18.21
C LYS A 96 5.76 10.48 -17.22
N ALA A 97 7.05 10.28 -17.43
CA ALA A 97 8.04 11.22 -16.94
C ALA A 97 7.82 12.59 -17.61
N PHE A 98 7.93 13.64 -16.82
CA PHE A 98 7.82 15.04 -17.18
C PHE A 98 8.52 15.40 -18.51
N ILE A 99 7.86 16.24 -19.32
CA ILE A 99 8.53 17.10 -20.33
C ILE A 99 9.20 18.24 -19.56
#